data_AF-A0A537E2X1-F1
#
_entry.id   AF-A0A537E2X1-F1
#
_cell.length_a   1.000
_cell.length_b   1.000
_cell.length_c   1.000
_cell.angle_alpha   90.00
_cell.angle_beta   90.00
_cell.angle_gamma   90.00
#
_symmetry.space_group_name_H-M   'P 1'
#
loop_
_entity.id
_entity.type
_entity.pdbx_description
1 polymer ?
#
loop_
_entity_poly.entity_id
_entity_poly.type
_entity_poly.pdbx_seq_one_letter_code
_entity_poly.pdbx_strand_id
1 'polypeptide(L)'
;MDQIGSTILHKNLLSLLVNRGTQIGETYQLDIGGGTESQLALDKKRYEIKRGIKTAAVAAAVPYKFPIVAGSSDFVDFMENRRTSYFWIKGEYFAGTDFTLDMRISLEDGPACAGILTDVIRMVKLAEEKDQTGALDAVSSYGFKAPPKRVPLENLNQELGWVPKGPRPN
;
A
#
# COMPACT_ATOMS: atom_id res chain seq x y z
N MET A 1 -7.47 2.07 1.52
CA MET A 1 -6.03 1.82 1.70
C MET A 1 -5.90 1.06 3.01
N ASP A 2 -4.88 0.23 3.17
CA ASP A 2 -4.82 -0.67 4.33
C ASP A 2 -3.76 -0.11 5.29
N GLN A 3 -4.05 -0.11 6.58
CA GLN A 3 -3.13 0.42 7.61
C GLN A 3 -1.79 -0.32 7.59
N ILE A 4 -1.84 -1.63 7.36
CA ILE A 4 -0.69 -2.50 7.14
C ILE A 4 -0.96 -3.26 5.84
N GLY A 5 -0.59 -2.64 4.72
CA GLY A 5 -0.85 -3.16 3.38
C GLY A 5 0.40 -3.65 2.67
N SER A 6 0.25 -4.61 1.77
CA SER A 6 1.38 -5.12 0.99
C SER A 6 2.00 -4.06 0.09
N THR A 7 1.17 -3.29 -0.61
CA THR A 7 1.63 -2.21 -1.50
C THR A 7 2.42 -1.13 -0.76
N ILE A 8 1.99 -0.72 0.45
CA ILE A 8 2.69 0.34 1.20
C ILE A 8 4.03 -0.17 1.76
N LEU A 9 4.07 -1.40 2.25
CA LEU A 9 5.30 -2.04 2.74
C LEU A 9 6.32 -2.19 1.61
N HIS A 10 5.89 -2.73 0.47
CA HIS A 10 6.77 -2.93 -0.69
C HIS A 10 7.34 -1.62 -1.20
N LYS A 11 6.49 -0.60 -1.37
CA LYS A 11 6.91 0.74 -1.79
C LYS A 11 7.94 1.34 -0.83
N ASN A 12 7.65 1.34 0.46
CA ASN A 12 8.54 1.94 1.46
C ASN A 12 9.88 1.20 1.57
N LEU A 13 9.87 -0.14 1.46
CA LEU A 13 11.10 -0.93 1.47
C LEU A 13 11.97 -0.64 0.25
N LEU A 14 11.39 -0.60 -0.96
CA LEU A 14 12.14 -0.27 -2.17
C LEU A 14 12.73 1.15 -2.09
N SER A 15 11.95 2.14 -1.66
CA SER A 15 12.45 3.50 -1.48
C SER A 15 13.57 3.56 -0.43
N LEU A 16 13.45 2.85 0.69
CA LEU A 16 14.50 2.78 1.71
C LEU A 16 15.80 2.19 1.16
N LEU A 17 15.71 1.08 0.42
CA LEU A 17 16.84 0.39 -0.20
C LEU A 17 17.55 1.32 -1.21
N VAL A 18 16.80 1.90 -2.14
CA VAL A 18 17.32 2.86 -3.13
C VAL A 18 17.96 4.08 -2.46
N ASN A 19 17.32 4.65 -1.44
CA ASN A 19 17.86 5.79 -0.70
C ASN A 19 19.17 5.46 0.05
N ARG A 20 19.44 4.18 0.33
CA ARG A 20 20.71 3.70 0.90
C ARG A 20 21.75 3.30 -0.15
N GLY A 21 21.48 3.56 -1.43
CA GLY A 21 22.41 3.32 -2.52
C GLY A 21 22.40 1.90 -3.08
N THR A 22 21.38 1.08 -2.78
CA THR A 22 21.23 -0.22 -3.42
C THR A 22 20.54 -0.10 -4.78
N GLN A 23 20.94 -0.92 -5.74
CA GLN A 23 20.29 -1.05 -7.04
C GLN A 23 19.30 -2.21 -7.00
N ILE A 24 18.03 -1.95 -7.29
CA ILE A 24 17.00 -2.99 -7.40
C ILE A 24 17.07 -3.59 -8.80
N GLY A 25 17.27 -4.91 -8.86
CA GLY A 25 17.27 -5.67 -10.10
C GLY A 25 15.86 -6.07 -10.49
N GLU A 26 15.19 -6.86 -9.65
CA GLU A 26 13.87 -7.40 -9.93
C GLU A 26 13.08 -7.66 -8.63
N THR A 27 11.76 -7.59 -8.71
CA THR A 27 10.92 -7.84 -7.53
C THR A 27 9.54 -8.38 -7.90
N TYR A 28 8.96 -9.15 -6.98
CA TYR A 28 7.54 -9.46 -7.04
C TYR A 28 6.84 -9.30 -5.69
N GLN A 29 5.54 -9.02 -5.76
CA GLN A 29 4.57 -9.07 -4.69
C GLN A 29 3.39 -9.95 -5.13
N LEU A 30 3.15 -11.02 -4.39
CA LEU A 30 2.09 -11.99 -4.64
C LEU A 30 1.13 -12.01 -3.45
N ASP A 31 -0.12 -11.61 -3.66
CA ASP A 31 -1.15 -11.62 -2.62
C ASP A 31 -2.07 -12.86 -2.77
N ILE A 32 -2.24 -13.63 -1.70
CA ILE A 32 -3.20 -14.74 -1.61
C ILE A 32 -4.22 -14.39 -0.53
N GLY A 33 -5.52 -14.59 -0.78
CA GLY A 33 -6.52 -14.42 0.28
C GLY A 33 -7.79 -15.22 0.06
N GLY A 34 -8.57 -15.39 1.13
CA GLY A 34 -9.83 -16.15 1.11
C GLY A 34 -11.09 -15.29 1.13
N GLY A 35 -10.93 -13.97 1.19
CA GLY A 35 -12.06 -13.06 1.30
C GLY A 35 -12.76 -12.87 -0.04
N THR A 36 -14.00 -12.35 0.00
CA THR A 36 -14.74 -11.98 -1.21
C THR A 36 -13.98 -10.97 -2.07
N GLU A 37 -13.13 -10.12 -1.47
CA GLU A 37 -12.26 -9.20 -2.21
C GLU A 37 -11.22 -9.94 -3.07
N SER A 38 -10.63 -11.02 -2.55
CA SER A 38 -9.70 -11.88 -3.28
C SER A 38 -10.41 -12.66 -4.39
N GLN A 39 -11.61 -13.19 -4.11
CA GLN A 39 -12.43 -13.88 -5.11
C GLN A 39 -12.76 -12.94 -6.28
N LEU A 40 -13.14 -11.71 -5.98
CA LEU A 40 -13.47 -10.70 -6.98
C LEU A 40 -12.25 -10.18 -7.75
N ALA A 41 -11.07 -10.27 -7.15
CA ALA A 41 -9.81 -9.89 -7.79
C ALA A 41 -9.35 -10.88 -8.87
N LEU A 42 -9.93 -12.09 -8.92
CA LEU A 42 -9.65 -13.10 -9.95
C LEU A 42 -10.43 -12.90 -11.26
N ASP A 43 -11.43 -12.00 -11.28
CA ASP A 43 -12.06 -11.59 -12.54
C ASP A 43 -10.98 -10.97 -13.46
N LYS A 44 -10.73 -11.62 -14.61
CA LYS A 44 -9.66 -11.24 -15.56
C LYS A 44 -9.63 -9.74 -15.88
N LYS A 45 -10.79 -9.12 -16.09
CA LYS A 45 -10.83 -7.68 -16.44
C LYS A 45 -10.39 -6.81 -15.27
N ARG A 46 -10.84 -7.15 -14.05
CA ARG A 46 -10.49 -6.42 -12.82
C ARG A 46 -9.05 -6.70 -12.40
N TYR A 47 -8.59 -7.92 -12.61
CA TYR A 47 -7.24 -8.36 -12.35
C TYR A 47 -6.22 -7.50 -13.10
N GLU A 48 -6.38 -7.34 -14.43
CA GLU A 48 -5.45 -6.58 -15.25
C GLU A 48 -5.39 -5.10 -14.84
N ILE A 49 -6.56 -4.47 -14.61
CA ILE A 49 -6.66 -3.08 -14.16
C ILE A 49 -5.99 -2.91 -12.79
N LYS A 50 -6.35 -3.75 -11.81
CA LYS A 50 -5.84 -3.66 -10.43
C LYS A 50 -4.34 -3.94 -10.38
N ARG A 51 -3.85 -4.89 -11.19
CA ARG A 51 -2.42 -5.21 -11.35
C ARG A 51 -1.66 -4.02 -11.92
N GLY A 52 -2.18 -3.38 -12.97
CA GLY A 52 -1.57 -2.17 -13.53
C GLY A 52 -1.44 -1.04 -12.50
N ILE A 53 -2.51 -0.77 -11.75
CA ILE A 53 -2.52 0.25 -10.69
C ILE A 53 -1.52 -0.07 -9.57
N LYS A 54 -1.53 -1.31 -9.06
CA LYS A 54 -0.60 -1.76 -8.01
C LYS A 54 0.85 -1.67 -8.48
N THR A 55 1.13 -2.18 -9.68
CA THR A 55 2.47 -2.18 -10.27
C THR A 55 2.98 -0.76 -10.47
N ALA A 56 2.16 0.14 -11.02
CA ALA A 56 2.53 1.55 -11.19
C ALA A 56 2.79 2.25 -9.85
N ALA A 57 2.00 1.95 -8.82
CA ALA A 57 2.18 2.53 -7.49
C ALA A 57 3.49 2.12 -6.82
N VAL A 58 3.92 0.86 -7.00
CA VAL A 58 5.19 0.35 -6.47
C VAL A 58 6.37 0.78 -7.34
N ALA A 59 6.23 0.77 -8.66
CA ALA A 59 7.28 1.22 -9.59
C ALA A 59 7.66 2.69 -9.35
N ALA A 60 6.71 3.53 -8.96
CA ALA A 60 6.97 4.93 -8.60
C ALA A 60 7.89 5.11 -7.38
N ALA A 61 8.23 4.04 -6.65
CA ALA A 61 9.17 4.07 -5.52
C ALA A 61 10.64 4.15 -5.95
N VAL A 62 10.94 3.77 -7.19
CA VAL A 62 12.28 3.59 -7.73
C VAL A 62 12.45 4.53 -8.94
N PRO A 63 13.54 5.31 -9.02
CA PRO A 63 13.71 6.35 -10.04
C PRO A 63 14.09 5.81 -11.43
N TYR A 64 14.17 4.49 -11.60
CA TYR A 64 14.54 3.81 -12.84
C TYR A 64 13.59 2.66 -13.15
N LYS A 65 13.61 2.18 -14.39
CA LYS A 65 12.83 1.00 -14.82
C LYS A 65 13.53 -0.28 -14.36
N PHE A 66 12.73 -1.23 -13.90
CA PHE A 66 13.17 -2.55 -13.48
C PHE A 66 11.99 -3.53 -13.59
N PRO A 67 12.24 -4.83 -13.79
CA PRO A 67 11.19 -5.86 -13.75
C PRO A 67 10.45 -5.89 -12.40
N ILE A 68 9.13 -5.75 -12.47
CA ILE A 68 8.25 -5.78 -11.30
C ILE A 68 6.95 -6.52 -11.60
N VAL A 69 6.53 -7.36 -10.66
CA VAL A 69 5.19 -7.97 -10.64
C VAL A 69 4.52 -7.64 -9.31
N ALA A 70 3.40 -6.92 -9.32
CA ALA A 70 2.62 -6.68 -8.10
C ALA A 70 1.14 -6.95 -8.35
N GLY A 71 0.56 -7.91 -7.63
CA GLY A 71 -0.83 -8.27 -7.85
C GLY A 71 -1.39 -9.28 -6.86
N SER A 72 -2.71 -9.43 -6.93
CA SER A 72 -3.36 -10.62 -6.38
C SER A 72 -2.93 -11.83 -7.21
N SER A 73 -2.71 -12.96 -6.56
CA SER A 73 -2.19 -14.17 -7.20
C SER A 73 -3.22 -15.29 -7.16
N ASP A 74 -3.91 -15.49 -6.04
CA ASP A 74 -4.87 -16.57 -5.92
C ASP A 74 -5.96 -16.32 -4.85
N PHE A 75 -7.03 -17.11 -4.94
CA PHE A 75 -8.09 -17.23 -3.95
C PHE A 75 -8.02 -18.60 -3.27
N VAL A 76 -8.02 -18.60 -1.94
CA VAL A 76 -7.94 -19.81 -1.14
C VAL A 76 -9.05 -19.80 -0.09
N ASP A 77 -10.08 -20.62 -0.30
CA ASP A 77 -11.34 -20.59 0.45
C ASP A 77 -11.12 -20.74 1.99
N PHE A 78 -10.26 -21.67 2.39
CA PHE A 78 -9.97 -21.91 3.82
C PHE A 78 -9.18 -20.78 4.50
N MET A 79 -8.75 -19.75 3.77
CA MET A 79 -8.15 -18.56 4.37
C MET A 79 -9.21 -17.61 4.94
N GLU A 80 -10.49 -17.76 4.60
CA GLU A 80 -11.58 -16.88 5.05
C GLU A 80 -11.19 -15.39 4.90
N ASN A 81 -11.32 -14.56 5.92
CA ASN A 81 -10.97 -13.14 5.86
C ASN A 81 -9.44 -12.85 5.88
N ARG A 82 -8.59 -13.87 5.82
CA ARG A 82 -7.13 -13.70 5.85
C ARG A 82 -6.58 -13.41 4.47
N ARG A 83 -5.53 -12.61 4.48
CA ARG A 83 -4.70 -12.29 3.32
C ARG A 83 -3.24 -12.44 3.70
N THR A 84 -2.50 -13.16 2.88
CA THR A 84 -1.05 -13.32 2.99
C THR A 84 -0.39 -12.77 1.75
N SER A 85 0.59 -11.90 1.93
CA SER A 85 1.40 -11.37 0.84
C SER A 85 2.84 -11.83 0.97
N TYR A 86 3.39 -12.29 -0.14
CA TYR A 86 4.79 -12.67 -0.29
C TYR A 86 5.51 -11.62 -1.12
N PHE A 87 6.69 -11.24 -0.67
CA PHE A 87 7.56 -10.30 -1.38
C PHE A 87 8.90 -10.95 -1.59
N TRP A 88 9.45 -10.70 -2.76
CA TRP A 88 10.81 -11.05 -3.11
C TRP A 88 11.46 -9.89 -3.81
N ILE A 89 12.67 -9.54 -3.39
CA ILE A 89 13.45 -8.46 -3.95
C ILE A 89 14.85 -9.00 -4.20
N LYS A 90 15.36 -8.80 -5.42
CA LYS A 90 16.75 -9.04 -5.77
C LYS A 90 17.39 -7.75 -6.24
N GLY A 91 18.64 -7.54 -5.87
CA GLY A 91 19.40 -6.37 -6.29
C GLY A 91 20.87 -6.47 -5.93
N GLU A 92 21.56 -5.36 -6.08
CA GLU A 92 22.98 -5.22 -5.82
C GLU A 92 23.22 -4.10 -4.79
N TYR A 93 24.24 -4.27 -3.95
CA TYR A 93 24.71 -3.26 -3.02
C TYR A 93 26.22 -3.00 -3.22
N PHE A 94 26.90 -2.59 -2.16
CA PHE A 94 28.32 -2.24 -2.16
C PHE A 94 29.19 -3.23 -2.97
N ALA A 95 30.06 -2.67 -3.82
CA ALA A 95 30.96 -3.40 -4.70
C ALA A 95 30.27 -4.36 -5.70
N GLY A 96 29.01 -4.10 -6.07
CA GLY A 96 28.26 -4.96 -7.01
C GLY A 96 27.90 -6.31 -6.41
N THR A 97 27.81 -6.39 -5.08
CA THR A 97 27.47 -7.63 -4.39
C THR A 97 25.96 -7.85 -4.45
N ASP A 98 25.53 -9.04 -4.85
CA ASP A 98 24.12 -9.40 -4.92
C ASP A 98 23.49 -9.56 -3.53
N PHE A 99 22.21 -9.21 -3.43
CA PHE A 99 21.35 -9.59 -2.31
C PHE A 99 19.99 -10.11 -2.79
N THR A 100 19.38 -10.95 -1.96
CA THR A 100 17.98 -11.36 -2.09
C THR A 100 17.27 -11.16 -0.76
N LEU A 101 16.04 -10.71 -0.81
CA LEU A 101 15.18 -10.50 0.36
C LEU A 101 13.84 -11.18 0.13
N ASP A 102 13.50 -12.08 1.05
CA ASP A 102 12.21 -12.76 1.13
C ASP A 102 11.44 -12.28 2.36
N MET A 103 10.19 -11.88 2.14
CA MET A 103 9.32 -11.38 3.19
C MET A 103 7.92 -11.96 3.05
N ARG A 104 7.27 -12.20 4.18
CA ARG A 104 5.86 -12.57 4.24
C ARG A 104 5.15 -11.70 5.26
N ILE A 105 3.95 -11.25 4.90
CA ILE A 105 3.02 -10.68 5.86
C ILE A 105 1.67 -11.40 5.77
N SER A 106 1.06 -11.66 6.92
CA SER A 106 -0.28 -12.26 7.03
C SER A 106 -1.14 -11.38 7.93
N LEU A 107 -2.35 -11.07 7.47
CA LEU A 107 -3.28 -10.16 8.13
C LEU A 107 -4.71 -10.63 7.91
N GLU A 108 -5.62 -10.14 8.74
CA GLU A 108 -7.04 -10.13 8.43
C GLU A 108 -7.39 -8.84 7.69
N ASP A 109 -8.08 -8.97 6.55
CA ASP A 109 -8.29 -7.85 5.63
C ASP A 109 -9.29 -6.83 6.18
N GLY A 110 -10.31 -7.32 6.90
CA GLY A 110 -11.32 -6.49 7.57
C GLY A 110 -10.70 -5.46 8.54
N PRO A 111 -9.98 -5.89 9.59
CA PRO A 111 -9.32 -4.99 10.52
C PRO A 111 -8.31 -4.05 9.86
N ALA A 112 -7.56 -4.54 8.85
CA ALA A 112 -6.57 -3.75 8.14
C ALA A 112 -7.17 -2.55 7.38
N CYS A 113 -8.41 -2.69 6.89
CA CYS A 113 -9.16 -1.63 6.23
C CYS A 113 -9.96 -0.75 7.20
N ALA A 114 -10.53 -1.34 8.26
CA ALA A 114 -11.39 -0.65 9.22
C ALA A 114 -10.68 0.49 9.96
N GLY A 115 -9.39 0.32 10.27
CA GLY A 115 -8.59 1.37 10.91
C GLY A 115 -8.50 2.64 10.08
N ILE A 116 -8.13 2.51 8.80
CA ILE A 116 -8.02 3.66 7.88
C ILE A 116 -9.38 4.31 7.64
N LEU A 117 -10.45 3.51 7.50
CA LEU A 117 -11.79 4.05 7.27
C LEU A 117 -12.29 4.84 8.49
N THR A 118 -12.05 4.33 9.70
CA THR A 118 -12.37 5.02 10.95
C THR A 118 -11.61 6.35 11.05
N ASP A 119 -10.32 6.36 10.69
CA ASP A 119 -9.51 7.57 10.68
C ASP A 119 -10.06 8.60 9.67
N VAL A 120 -10.43 8.17 8.46
CA VAL A 120 -11.05 9.04 7.45
C VAL A 120 -12.37 9.63 7.94
N ILE A 121 -13.27 8.83 8.54
CA ILE A 121 -14.55 9.32 9.08
C ILE A 121 -14.30 10.41 10.14
N ARG A 122 -13.37 10.18 11.06
CA ARG A 122 -13.00 11.15 12.09
C ARG A 122 -12.39 12.42 11.51
N MET A 123 -11.51 12.29 10.51
CA MET A 123 -10.91 13.43 9.82
C MET A 123 -11.96 14.27 9.09
N VAL A 124 -12.91 13.63 8.41
CA VAL A 124 -14.02 14.33 7.73
C VAL A 124 -14.88 15.07 8.75
N LYS A 125 -15.19 14.46 9.89
CA LYS A 125 -15.97 15.11 10.95
C LYS A 125 -15.26 16.36 11.51
N LEU A 126 -13.97 16.25 11.78
CA LEU A 126 -13.15 17.38 12.25
C LEU A 126 -12.99 18.47 11.19
N ALA A 127 -12.94 18.11 9.90
CA ALA A 127 -12.88 19.06 8.80
C ALA A 127 -14.20 19.84 8.68
N GLU A 128 -15.34 19.16 8.84
CA GLU A 128 -16.67 19.77 8.92
C GLU A 128 -16.77 20.77 10.09
N GLU A 129 -16.31 20.40 11.29
CA GLU A 129 -16.28 21.29 12.47
C GLU A 129 -15.39 22.53 12.29
N LYS A 130 -14.52 22.52 11.28
CA LYS A 130 -13.64 23.64 10.90
C LYS A 130 -14.11 24.36 9.65
N ASP A 131 -15.35 24.13 9.22
CA ASP A 131 -15.96 24.72 8.02
C ASP A 131 -15.14 24.48 6.74
N GLN A 132 -14.39 23.38 6.67
CA GLN A 132 -13.67 23.02 5.45
C GLN A 132 -14.64 22.45 4.41
N THR A 133 -14.61 23.00 3.21
CA THR A 133 -15.48 22.59 2.11
C THR A 133 -14.68 22.07 0.92
N GLY A 134 -15.29 21.18 0.12
CA GLY A 134 -14.67 20.62 -1.08
C GLY A 134 -13.87 19.34 -0.81
N ALA A 135 -13.02 18.95 -1.77
CA ALA A 135 -12.22 17.75 -1.65
C ALA A 135 -11.09 17.92 -0.63
N LEU A 136 -11.07 17.05 0.38
CA LEU A 136 -9.99 17.00 1.37
C LEU A 136 -8.80 16.21 0.80
N ASP A 137 -7.92 16.86 0.04
CA ASP A 137 -6.84 16.21 -0.71
C ASP A 137 -5.89 15.37 0.17
N ALA A 138 -5.51 15.90 1.34
CA ALA A 138 -4.67 15.20 2.31
C ALA A 138 -5.37 13.96 2.87
N VAL A 139 -6.62 14.09 3.32
CA VAL A 139 -7.43 12.97 3.83
C VAL A 139 -7.65 11.92 2.74
N SER A 140 -7.89 12.36 1.50
CA SER A 140 -8.07 11.49 0.35
C SER A 140 -6.79 10.69 0.05
N SER A 141 -5.64 11.37 0.07
CA SER A 141 -4.34 10.76 -0.16
C SER A 141 -3.92 9.79 0.95
N TYR A 142 -4.35 10.05 2.19
CA TYR A 142 -4.19 9.15 3.33
C TYR A 142 -5.05 7.88 3.20
N GLY A 143 -6.34 8.05 2.88
CA GLY A 143 -7.31 6.95 2.94
C GLY A 143 -7.41 6.08 1.68
N PHE A 144 -7.07 6.61 0.51
CA PHE A 144 -7.48 6.01 -0.77
C PHE A 144 -6.31 5.87 -1.76
N LYS A 145 -6.39 4.83 -2.61
CA LYS A 145 -5.35 4.51 -3.62
C LYS A 145 -5.39 5.46 -4.83
N ALA A 146 -6.52 6.11 -5.08
CA ALA A 146 -6.75 7.03 -6.19
C ALA A 146 -7.44 8.32 -5.70
N PRO A 147 -6.72 9.21 -5.00
CA PRO A 147 -7.25 10.50 -4.57
C PRO A 147 -7.39 11.47 -5.75
N PRO A 148 -8.29 12.48 -5.67
CA PRO A 148 -8.42 13.53 -6.69
C PRO A 148 -7.11 14.28 -6.97
N LYS A 149 -6.39 14.65 -5.90
CA LYS A 149 -5.04 15.20 -5.95
C LYS A 149 -4.15 14.40 -5.01
N ARG A 150 -3.00 13.94 -5.50
CA ARG A 150 -2.01 13.19 -4.69
C ARG A 150 -1.16 14.14 -3.86
N VAL A 151 -1.18 13.95 -2.55
CA VAL A 151 -0.26 14.57 -1.59
C VAL A 151 0.84 13.56 -1.24
N PRO A 152 2.15 13.90 -1.38
CA PRO A 152 3.24 13.04 -0.96
C PRO A 152 3.20 12.69 0.54
N LEU A 153 3.68 11.49 0.90
CA LEU A 153 3.70 11.01 2.29
C LEU A 153 4.47 11.93 3.25
N GLU A 154 5.52 12.58 2.76
CA GLU A 154 6.32 13.54 3.52
C GLU A 154 5.49 14.75 3.97
N ASN A 155 4.58 15.21 3.10
CA ASN A 155 3.76 16.40 3.34
C ASN A 155 2.46 16.07 4.08
N LEU A 156 2.02 14.81 4.03
CA LEU A 156 0.78 14.37 4.68
C LEU A 156 0.76 14.66 6.18
N ASN A 157 1.90 14.49 6.87
CA ASN A 157 1.98 14.77 8.32
C ASN A 157 1.82 16.25 8.65
N GLN A 158 2.26 17.14 7.75
CA GLN A 158 2.12 18.58 7.90
C GLN A 158 0.67 19.01 7.60
N GLU A 159 0.12 18.53 6.49
CA GLU A 159 -1.25 18.85 6.07
C GLU A 159 -2.32 18.25 6.98
N LEU A 160 -2.05 17.10 7.62
CA LEU A 160 -2.89 16.48 8.65
C LEU A 160 -2.48 16.86 10.07
N GLY A 161 -1.66 17.91 10.26
CA GLY A 161 -1.18 18.34 11.57
C GLY A 161 -2.28 18.74 12.55
N TRP A 162 -3.50 18.99 12.05
CA TRP A 162 -4.69 19.28 12.84
C TRP A 162 -5.42 18.03 13.35
N VAL A 163 -5.05 16.83 12.91
CA VAL A 163 -5.60 15.56 13.38
C VAL A 163 -4.91 15.17 14.70
N PRO A 164 -5.65 14.97 15.80
CA PRO A 164 -5.05 14.57 17.08
C PRO A 164 -4.28 13.25 16.94
N LYS A 165 -3.01 13.24 17.38
CA LYS A 165 -2.18 12.02 17.45
C LYS A 165 -2.42 11.33 18.78
N GLY A 166 -2.82 10.06 18.78
CA GLY A 166 -3.06 9.27 19.99
C GLY A 166 -3.43 7.81 19.70
N PRO A 167 -3.43 6.92 20.72
CA PRO A 167 -3.81 5.53 20.54
C PRO A 167 -5.27 5.47 20.06
N ARG A 168 -5.48 4.69 19.01
CA ARG A 168 -6.79 4.50 18.39
C ARG A 168 -7.65 3.65 19.34
N PRO A 169 -8.93 4.02 19.58
CA PRO A 169 -9.82 3.18 20.37
C PRO A 169 -9.93 1.80 19.72
N ASN A 170 -9.92 0.76 20.56
CA ASN A 170 -10.17 -0.63 20.18
C ASN A 170 -11.59 -0.80 19.64
#